data_AF-A0A453EFK7-F1
#
_entry.id   AF-A0A453EFK7-F1
#
_cell.length_a   1.000
_cell.length_b   1.000
_cell.length_c   1.000
_cell.angle_alpha   90.00
_cell.angle_beta   90.00
_cell.angle_gamma   90.00
#
_symmetry.space_group_name_H-M   'P 1'
#
loop_
_entity.id
_entity.type
_entity.pdbx_description
1 polymer ?
#
loop_
_entity_poly.entity_id
_entity_poly.type
_entity_poly.pdbx_seq_one_letter_code
_entity_poly.pdbx_strand_id
1 'polypeptide(L)'
;LNAADMNMVRCPVCNLNKCEGTMQVLDARHCELYLENKFRDGTWEYEDLGSHFSNEKLDTAAAAIFNYDYIDSPCVKNILNSKSWIRDRTNLLPKGCFTPVAVALSSNLKPNEGLLSRFQAMRDMSRGGQIVSVRITQQLL
;
A
#
# COMPACT_ATOMS: atom_id res chain seq x y z
N LEU A 1 -9.47 2.43 9.30
CA LEU A 1 -8.40 3.06 8.51
C LEU A 1 -9.10 4.03 7.56
N ASN A 2 -9.19 5.31 7.93
CA ASN A 2 -10.09 6.27 7.27
C ASN A 2 -9.33 7.35 6.48
N ALA A 3 -8.00 7.23 6.42
CA ALA A 3 -7.12 8.02 5.58
C ALA A 3 -6.20 7.05 4.82
N ALA A 4 -5.90 7.34 3.56
CA ALA A 4 -4.96 6.54 2.78
C ALA A 4 -4.12 7.44 1.89
N ASP A 5 -2.81 7.25 1.95
CA ASP A 5 -1.87 7.91 1.04
C ASP A 5 -1.28 6.87 0.09
N MET A 6 -1.07 7.33 -1.14
CA MET A 6 -0.30 6.62 -2.14
C MET A 6 0.94 7.42 -2.46
N ASN A 7 2.10 6.79 -2.33
CA ASN A 7 3.35 7.37 -2.77
C ASN A 7 4.04 6.43 -3.75
N MET A 8 4.36 6.95 -4.93
CA MET A 8 5.36 6.34 -5.80
C MET A 8 6.70 6.99 -5.46
N VAL A 9 7.58 6.24 -4.81
CA VAL A 9 8.89 6.72 -4.38
C VAL A 9 9.98 6.08 -5.23
N ARG A 10 11.09 6.79 -5.42
CA ARG A 10 12.31 6.16 -5.94
C ARG A 10 12.77 5.13 -4.91
N CYS A 11 13.21 3.96 -5.38
CA CYS A 11 13.65 2.88 -4.50
C CYS A 11 14.71 3.39 -3.48
N PRO A 12 14.42 3.31 -2.17
CA PRO A 12 15.27 3.87 -1.12
C PRO A 12 16.54 3.04 -0.86
N VAL A 13 16.61 1.80 -1.34
CA VAL A 13 17.76 0.90 -1.13
C VAL A 13 18.92 1.23 -2.05
N CYS A 14 18.62 1.57 -3.30
CA CYS A 14 19.65 1.76 -4.32
C CYS A 14 20.07 3.23 -4.46
N ASN A 15 19.18 4.23 -4.37
CA ASN A 15 19.45 5.67 -4.66
C ASN A 15 20.42 5.94 -5.85
N LEU A 16 20.54 4.98 -6.77
CA LEU A 16 21.47 4.96 -7.89
C LEU A 16 20.69 5.41 -9.12
N ASN A 17 21.29 6.26 -9.94
CA ASN A 17 20.67 6.77 -11.18
C ASN A 17 20.26 5.68 -12.19
N LYS A 18 20.73 4.44 -12.01
CA LYS A 18 20.38 3.26 -12.81
C LYS A 18 19.26 2.40 -12.21
N CYS A 19 18.80 2.74 -11.01
CA CYS A 19 17.67 2.09 -10.36
C CYS A 19 16.39 2.79 -10.82
N GLU A 20 15.84 2.33 -11.95
CA GLU A 20 14.58 2.86 -12.49
C GLU A 20 13.34 2.43 -11.67
N GLY A 21 13.54 1.64 -10.60
CA GLY A 21 12.52 0.95 -9.84
C GLY A 21 11.65 1.90 -9.02
N THR A 22 10.48 2.23 -9.55
CA THR A 22 9.36 2.80 -8.81
C THR A 22 8.98 1.84 -7.69
N MET A 23 9.10 2.25 -6.44
CA MET A 23 8.50 1.56 -5.31
C MET A 23 7.10 2.14 -5.10
N GLN A 24 6.11 1.27 -5.09
CA GLN A 24 4.75 1.67 -4.70
C GLN A 24 4.61 1.51 -3.20
N VAL A 25 4.12 2.55 -2.55
CA VAL A 25 3.79 2.55 -1.13
C VAL A 25 2.31 2.90 -1.01
N LEU A 26 1.53 1.92 -0.55
CA LEU A 26 0.14 2.12 -0.14
C LEU A 26 0.11 2.17 1.39
N ASP A 27 -0.27 3.30 1.96
CA ASP A 27 -0.27 3.53 3.40
C ASP A 27 -1.68 3.95 3.87
N ALA A 28 -2.39 3.02 4.51
CA ALA A 28 -3.72 3.26 5.05
C ALA A 28 -3.63 3.44 6.57
N ARG A 29 -4.22 4.52 7.08
CA ARG A 29 -4.10 5.00 8.46
C ARG A 29 -5.45 5.35 9.07
N HIS A 30 -5.56 5.24 10.39
CA HIS A 30 -6.64 5.88 11.14
C HIS A 30 -6.38 7.39 11.17
N CYS A 31 -7.38 8.22 10.85
CA CYS A 31 -7.17 9.68 10.79
C CYS A 31 -6.80 10.30 12.14
N GLU A 32 -7.25 9.70 13.25
CA GLU A 32 -6.88 10.14 14.59
C GLU A 32 -5.38 9.99 14.88
N LEU A 33 -4.62 9.22 14.08
CA LEU A 33 -3.17 9.14 14.23
C LEU A 33 -2.50 10.51 14.14
N TYR A 34 -3.04 11.40 13.30
CA TYR A 34 -2.52 12.75 13.18
C TYR A 34 -2.72 13.59 14.43
N LEU A 35 -3.48 13.13 15.42
CA LEU A 35 -3.65 13.79 16.72
C LEU A 35 -2.66 13.26 17.77
N GLU A 36 -2.04 12.11 17.53
CA GLU A 36 -1.13 11.47 18.48
C GLU A 36 0.27 12.10 18.41
N ASN A 37 0.78 12.59 19.55
CA ASN A 37 2.11 13.22 19.62
C ASN A 37 3.21 12.25 19.15
N LYS A 38 3.09 10.98 19.54
CA LYS A 38 4.04 9.93 19.17
C LYS A 38 4.07 9.61 17.67
N PHE A 39 2.99 9.88 16.96
CA PHE A 39 2.97 9.77 15.50
C PHE A 39 3.64 11.00 14.88
N ARG A 40 3.37 12.20 15.42
CA ARG A 40 3.94 13.47 14.93
C ARG A 40 5.45 13.60 15.17
N ASP A 41 5.96 13.06 16.28
CA ASP A 41 7.39 13.06 16.63
C ASP A 41 8.17 11.90 15.98
N GLY A 42 7.49 11.01 15.26
CA GLY A 42 8.08 9.89 14.53
C GLY A 42 8.44 8.67 15.40
N THR A 43 7.99 8.60 16.65
CA THR A 43 8.30 7.48 17.56
C THR A 43 7.44 6.24 17.33
N TRP A 44 6.33 6.33 16.59
CA TRP A 44 5.57 5.14 16.18
C TRP A 44 6.25 4.42 15.03
N GLU A 45 6.57 3.16 15.25
CA GLU A 45 7.24 2.31 14.29
C GLU A 45 6.27 1.32 13.64
N TYR A 46 6.58 0.94 12.41
CA TYR A 46 5.90 -0.16 11.74
C TYR A 46 6.55 -1.48 12.13
N GLU A 47 5.75 -2.43 12.59
CA GLU A 47 6.15 -3.84 12.69
C GLU A 47 6.06 -4.52 11.32
N ASP A 48 6.98 -5.45 11.06
CA ASP A 48 6.95 -6.30 9.88
C ASP A 48 5.92 -7.43 10.08
N LEU A 49 4.98 -7.55 9.15
CA LEU A 49 4.01 -8.65 9.12
C LEU A 49 4.46 -9.78 8.18
N GLY A 50 5.49 -9.52 7.37
CA GLY A 50 6.07 -10.46 6.44
C GLY A 50 6.22 -9.90 5.03
N SER A 51 6.66 -10.78 4.14
CA SER A 51 6.92 -10.43 2.75
C SER A 51 6.53 -11.55 1.79
N HIS A 52 6.28 -11.19 0.55
CA HIS A 52 6.01 -12.10 -0.55
C HIS A 52 6.87 -11.72 -1.74
N PHE A 53 7.59 -12.70 -2.28
CA PHE A 53 8.42 -12.53 -3.46
C PHE A 53 7.80 -13.26 -4.64
N SER A 54 7.56 -12.52 -5.73
CA SER A 54 7.22 -13.09 -7.02
C SER A 54 8.45 -13.04 -7.91
N ASN A 55 8.91 -14.20 -8.37
CA ASN A 55 10.08 -14.40 -9.22
C ASN A 55 9.74 -14.43 -10.72
N GLU A 56 8.56 -13.92 -11.07
CA GLU A 56 8.08 -13.86 -12.44
C GLU A 56 8.04 -12.41 -12.91
N LYS A 57 8.08 -12.22 -14.23
CA LYS A 57 7.90 -10.91 -14.83
C LYS A 57 6.45 -10.48 -14.64
N LEU A 58 6.23 -9.44 -13.85
CA LEU A 58 4.90 -8.93 -13.58
C LEU A 58 4.62 -7.66 -14.40
N ASP A 59 3.42 -7.61 -14.98
CA ASP A 59 2.95 -6.46 -15.74
C ASP A 59 2.44 -5.32 -14.84
N THR A 60 2.00 -5.65 -13.62
CA THR A 60 1.29 -4.73 -12.72
C THR A 60 1.63 -5.03 -11.28
N ALA A 61 1.87 -3.99 -10.48
CA ALA A 61 1.84 -4.06 -9.03
C ALA A 61 0.50 -3.48 -8.57
N ALA A 62 -0.14 -4.23 -7.68
CA ALA A 62 -1.48 -3.96 -7.19
C ALA A 62 -1.55 -4.30 -5.70
N ALA A 63 -2.20 -3.44 -4.94
CA ALA A 63 -2.41 -3.61 -3.51
C ALA A 63 -3.77 -3.05 -3.10
N ALA A 64 -4.41 -3.70 -2.13
CA ALA A 64 -5.65 -3.22 -1.53
C ALA A 64 -5.64 -3.47 -0.03
N ILE A 65 -6.23 -2.54 0.71
CA ILE A 65 -6.44 -2.61 2.16
C ILE A 65 -7.91 -2.26 2.40
N PHE A 66 -8.63 -3.10 3.13
CA PHE A 66 -10.04 -2.87 3.44
C PHE A 66 -10.36 -3.37 4.84
N ASN A 67 -11.35 -2.73 5.47
CA ASN A 67 -11.90 -3.24 6.72
C ASN A 67 -12.82 -4.43 6.43
N TYR A 68 -12.48 -5.59 7.00
CA TYR A 68 -13.23 -6.83 6.85
C TYR A 68 -14.68 -6.71 7.32
N ASP A 69 -14.96 -5.91 8.35
CA ASP A 69 -16.32 -5.70 8.87
C ASP A 69 -17.27 -5.08 7.84
N TYR A 70 -16.72 -4.47 6.79
CA TYR A 70 -17.46 -3.84 5.70
C TYR A 70 -17.38 -4.63 4.39
N ILE A 71 -16.91 -5.90 4.40
CA ILE A 71 -16.65 -6.67 3.17
C ILE A 71 -17.89 -6.84 2.27
N ASP A 72 -19.07 -6.97 2.88
CA ASP A 72 -20.35 -7.11 2.17
C ASP A 72 -21.02 -5.76 1.86
N SER A 73 -20.44 -4.66 2.34
CA SER A 73 -20.99 -3.32 2.15
C SER A 73 -20.81 -2.86 0.70
N PRO A 74 -21.78 -2.12 0.14
CA PRO A 74 -21.63 -1.46 -1.15
C PRO A 74 -20.38 -0.58 -1.26
N CYS A 75 -19.88 -0.05 -0.13
CA CYS A 75 -18.72 0.84 -0.14
C CYS A 75 -17.45 0.15 -0.63
N VAL A 76 -17.25 -1.15 -0.42
CA VAL A 76 -16.02 -1.84 -0.86
C VAL A 76 -16.15 -2.58 -2.19
N LYS A 77 -17.34 -2.64 -2.80
CA LYS A 77 -17.57 -3.38 -4.05
C LYS A 77 -16.61 -3.00 -5.17
N ASN A 78 -16.32 -1.71 -5.32
CA ASN A 78 -15.39 -1.22 -6.34
C ASN A 78 -13.93 -1.56 -6.00
N ILE A 79 -13.59 -1.75 -4.73
CA ILE A 79 -12.25 -2.18 -4.28
C ILE A 79 -12.08 -3.67 -4.53
N LEU A 80 -13.09 -4.49 -4.22
CA LEU A 80 -13.07 -5.94 -4.43
C LEU A 80 -13.11 -6.34 -5.92
N ASN A 81 -13.63 -5.48 -6.79
CA ASN A 81 -13.56 -5.66 -8.24
C ASN A 81 -12.29 -5.03 -8.82
N SER A 82 -11.23 -5.83 -9.00
CA SER A 82 -9.94 -5.34 -9.52
C SER A 82 -10.04 -4.62 -10.87
N LYS A 83 -10.99 -4.98 -11.73
CA LYS A 83 -11.23 -4.30 -13.02
C LYS A 83 -11.62 -2.82 -12.86
N SER A 84 -12.13 -2.42 -11.70
CA SER A 84 -12.51 -1.03 -11.42
C SER A 84 -11.30 -0.11 -11.22
N TRP A 85 -10.13 -0.65 -10.85
CA TRP A 85 -8.96 0.14 -10.49
C TRP A 85 -7.63 -0.35 -11.09
N ILE A 86 -7.62 -1.47 -11.80
CA ILE A 86 -6.54 -1.85 -12.71
C ILE A 86 -6.74 -1.15 -14.06
N ARG A 87 -5.69 -0.51 -14.58
CA ARG A 87 -5.71 0.14 -15.90
C ARG A 87 -5.31 -0.85 -17.00
N ASP A 88 -5.62 -0.47 -18.24
CA ASP A 88 -4.98 -1.08 -19.40
C ASP A 88 -3.45 -0.94 -19.35
N ARG A 89 -2.74 -1.90 -19.93
CA ARG A 89 -1.28 -2.04 -19.89
C ARG A 89 -0.52 -0.87 -20.53
N THR A 90 -1.16 -0.14 -21.44
CA THR A 90 -0.54 1.01 -22.12
C THR A 90 -0.45 2.25 -21.24
N ASN A 91 -1.17 2.30 -20.13
CA ASN A 91 -1.22 3.46 -19.25
C ASN A 91 -0.31 3.29 -18.03
N LEU A 92 0.84 3.96 -18.05
CA LEU A 92 1.84 3.86 -16.98
C LEU A 92 1.49 4.65 -15.71
N LEU A 93 0.39 5.42 -15.70
CA LEU A 93 -0.01 6.18 -14.52
C LEU A 93 -0.69 5.27 -13.48
N PRO A 94 -0.43 5.49 -12.17
CA PRO A 94 -1.13 4.76 -11.14
C PRO A 94 -2.64 5.06 -11.17
N LYS A 95 -3.43 4.12 -10.66
CA LYS A 95 -4.86 4.28 -10.44
C LYS A 95 -5.23 3.81 -9.05
N GLY A 96 -5.67 4.75 -8.23
CA GLY A 96 -6.24 4.48 -6.92
C GLY A 96 -7.76 4.48 -6.95
N CYS A 97 -8.37 3.70 -6.07
CA CYS A 97 -9.78 3.77 -5.72
C CYS A 97 -9.89 3.84 -4.20
N PHE A 98 -10.73 4.73 -3.69
CA PHE A 98 -10.75 5.10 -2.27
C PHE A 98 -12.17 5.20 -1.75
N THR A 99 -12.34 4.75 -0.53
CA THR A 99 -13.58 4.81 0.25
C THR A 99 -13.18 5.09 1.70
N PRO A 100 -14.12 5.46 2.58
CA PRO A 100 -13.82 5.68 4.00
C PRO A 100 -13.27 4.45 4.74
N VAL A 101 -13.43 3.24 4.20
CA VAL A 101 -13.06 1.97 4.88
C VAL A 101 -12.15 1.06 4.05
N ALA A 102 -11.77 1.50 2.85
CA ALA A 102 -11.00 0.69 1.92
C ALA A 102 -10.31 1.52 0.86
N VAL A 103 -9.14 1.05 0.45
CA VAL A 103 -8.32 1.62 -0.61
C VAL A 103 -7.75 0.51 -1.48
N ALA A 104 -7.67 0.76 -2.78
CA ALA A 104 -6.92 -0.06 -3.72
C ALA A 104 -6.09 0.82 -4.62
N LEU A 105 -4.98 0.27 -5.07
CA LEU A 105 -4.03 0.90 -5.96
C LEU A 105 -3.50 -0.13 -6.95
N SER A 106 -3.36 0.29 -8.21
CA SER A 106 -2.48 -0.36 -9.17
C SER A 106 -1.55 0.63 -9.87
N SER A 107 -0.40 0.14 -10.31
CA SER A 107 0.35 0.76 -11.42
C SER A 107 0.97 -0.32 -12.28
N ASN A 108 1.03 -0.05 -13.59
CA ASN A 108 1.78 -0.88 -14.50
C ASN A 108 3.28 -0.78 -14.18
N LEU A 109 3.96 -1.91 -14.33
CA LEU A 109 5.37 -2.07 -14.05
C LEU A 109 6.17 -1.96 -15.35
N LYS A 110 7.40 -1.47 -15.21
CA LYS A 110 8.41 -1.63 -16.27
C LYS A 110 8.86 -3.11 -16.32
N PRO A 111 9.52 -3.56 -17.40
CA PRO A 111 10.17 -4.86 -17.43
C PRO A 111 11.00 -5.09 -16.16
N ASN A 112 10.77 -6.22 -15.50
CA ASN A 112 11.35 -6.58 -14.21
C ASN A 112 11.63 -8.08 -14.16
N GLU A 113 12.45 -8.52 -13.21
CA GLU A 113 12.73 -9.94 -12.94
C GLU A 113 11.96 -10.45 -11.71
N GLY A 114 11.15 -9.59 -11.10
CA GLY A 114 10.30 -9.94 -9.98
C GLY A 114 9.82 -8.73 -9.19
N LEU A 115 8.99 -9.02 -8.20
CA LEU A 115 8.39 -8.03 -7.30
C LEU A 115 8.45 -8.52 -5.86
N LEU A 116 9.07 -7.72 -4.99
CA LEU A 116 9.05 -7.92 -3.55
C LEU A 116 7.92 -7.08 -2.94
N SER A 117 6.93 -7.74 -2.36
CA SER A 117 5.89 -7.09 -1.57
C SER A 117 6.20 -7.25 -0.08
N ARG A 118 6.14 -6.16 0.69
CA ARG A 118 6.24 -6.20 2.16
C ARG A 118 4.98 -5.65 2.79
N PHE A 119 4.57 -6.26 3.89
CA PHE A 119 3.36 -5.93 4.63
C PHE A 119 3.78 -5.50 6.03
N GLN A 120 3.31 -4.34 6.43
CA GLN A 120 3.68 -3.76 7.71
C GLN A 120 2.44 -3.19 8.39
N ALA A 121 2.41 -3.22 9.71
CA ALA A 121 1.37 -2.57 10.50
C ALA A 121 1.99 -1.67 11.56
N MET A 122 1.18 -0.72 12.02
CA MET A 122 1.46 0.04 13.23
C MET A 122 0.36 -0.30 14.23
N ARG A 123 0.76 -0.50 15.49
CA ARG A 123 -0.17 -0.83 16.57
C ARG A 123 -0.17 0.24 17.64
N ASP A 124 -1.36 0.59 18.09
CA ASP A 124 -1.52 1.37 19.30
C ASP A 124 -1.47 0.44 20.52
N MET A 125 -0.30 0.37 21.15
CA MET A 125 -0.08 -0.43 22.35
C MET A 125 -0.83 0.10 23.58
N SER A 126 -1.28 1.36 23.58
CA SER A 126 -2.10 1.91 24.66
C SER A 126 -3.56 1.48 24.56
N ARG A 127 -4.01 1.06 23.38
CA ARG A 127 -5.38 0.57 23.10
C ARG A 127 -5.39 -0.93 22.80
N GLY A 128 -4.59 -1.71 23.55
CA GLY A 128 -4.62 -3.17 23.45
C GLY A 128 -4.06 -3.73 22.13
N GLY A 129 -3.20 -2.99 21.42
CA GLY A 129 -2.54 -3.48 20.20
C GLY A 129 -3.39 -3.39 18.93
N GLN A 130 -4.39 -2.50 18.91
CA GLN A 130 -5.20 -2.25 17.73
C GLN A 130 -4.35 -1.76 16.56
N ILE A 131 -4.63 -2.27 15.35
CA ILE A 131 -3.98 -1.82 14.12
C ILE A 131 -4.51 -0.43 13.77
N VAL A 132 -3.62 0.54 13.77
CA VAL A 132 -3.94 1.94 13.43
C VAL A 132 -3.39 2.36 12.06
N SER A 133 -2.43 1.60 11.53
CA SER A 133 -1.87 1.82 10.21
C SER A 133 -1.51 0.49 9.56
N VAL A 134 -1.68 0.38 8.26
CA VAL A 134 -1.22 -0.73 7.42
C VAL A 134 -0.50 -0.14 6.23
N ARG A 135 0.72 -0.62 5.99
CA ARG A 135 1.53 -0.25 4.83
C ARG A 135 1.85 -1.48 4.00
N ILE A 136 1.63 -1.34 2.70
CA ILE A 136 2.08 -2.30 1.69
C ILE A 136 3.09 -1.59 0.82
N THR A 137 4.30 -2.17 0.71
CA THR A 137 5.32 -1.71 -0.23
C THR A 137 5.52 -2.76 -1.31
N GLN A 138 5.62 -2.33 -2.57
CA GLN A 138 5.89 -3.20 -3.70
C GLN A 138 7.10 -2.64 -4.44
N GLN A 139 8.19 -3.39 -4.45
CA GLN A 139 9.48 -2.99 -5.00
C GLN A 139 9.88 -3.93 -6.13
N LEU A 140 10.22 -3.35 -7.29
CA LEU A 140 10.81 -4.09 -8.40
C LEU A 140 12.22 -4.57 -8.06
N LEU A 141 12.53 -5.80 -8.48
CA LEU A 141 13.88 -6.37 -8.42
C LEU A 141 14.54 -6.37 -9.80
#